data_AF-A0A0K1QC58-F1
#
_entry.id   AF-A0A0K1QC58-F1
#
_cell.length_a   1.000
_cell.length_b   1.000
_cell.length_c   1.000
_cell.angle_alpha   90.00
_cell.angle_beta   90.00
_cell.angle_gamma   90.00
#
_symmetry.space_group_name_H-M   'P 1'
#
loop_
_entity.id
_entity.type
_entity.pdbx_description
1 polymer ?
#
loop_
_entity_poly.entity_id
_entity_poly.type
_entity_poly.pdbx_seq_one_letter_code
_entity_poly.pdbx_strand_id
1 'polypeptide(L)'
;MVTVMAGTLVNVVALASVVGVGSVLARLRGGDALPSWNDGPSRRAILDFVRAVTARGSSTYVRPADRIAVFDNDGTLWSEMPIPVQAAFIVDRLRALAPSIPSTPCASPTRRLSKATWTRSRACPITRSVR
;
A
#
# COMPACT_ATOMS: atom_id res chain seq x y z
N MET A 1 -54.27 -10.90 -37.29
CA MET A 1 -53.04 -10.06 -37.26
C MET A 1 -52.85 -9.31 -35.93
N VAL A 2 -53.84 -9.25 -35.03
CA VAL A 2 -53.73 -8.54 -33.73
C VAL A 2 -53.12 -9.41 -32.62
N THR A 3 -53.24 -10.74 -32.69
CA THR A 3 -52.81 -11.67 -31.63
C THR A 3 -51.28 -11.89 -31.55
N VAL A 4 -50.54 -11.69 -32.64
CA VAL A 4 -49.09 -11.93 -32.71
C VAL A 4 -48.29 -10.80 -32.04
N MET A 5 -48.79 -9.55 -32.06
CA MET A 5 -48.09 -8.39 -31.50
C MET A 5 -48.13 -8.34 -29.96
N ALA A 6 -49.14 -8.95 -29.33
CA ALA A 6 -49.25 -9.02 -27.88
C ALA A 6 -48.23 -10.01 -27.26
N GLY A 7 -47.97 -11.14 -27.92
CA GLY A 7 -47.04 -12.16 -27.45
C GLY A 7 -45.57 -11.76 -27.52
N THR A 8 -45.17 -10.98 -28.53
CA THR A 8 -43.81 -10.42 -28.64
C THR A 8 -43.56 -9.29 -27.64
N LEU A 9 -44.56 -8.46 -27.33
CA LEU A 9 -44.42 -7.41 -26.32
C LEU A 9 -44.20 -7.97 -24.91
N VAL A 10 -44.92 -9.03 -24.54
CA VAL A 10 -44.77 -9.69 -23.22
C VAL A 10 -43.38 -10.30 -23.04
N ASN A 11 -42.82 -10.93 -24.08
CA ASN A 11 -41.47 -11.51 -24.03
C ASN A 11 -40.34 -10.46 -23.97
N VAL A 12 -40.50 -9.31 -24.61
CA VAL A 12 -39.51 -8.21 -24.55
C VAL A 12 -39.49 -7.56 -23.16
N VAL A 13 -40.65 -7.38 -22.52
CA VAL A 13 -40.75 -6.86 -21.14
C VAL A 13 -40.21 -7.86 -20.12
N ALA A 14 -40.44 -9.16 -20.30
CA ALA A 14 -39.90 -10.20 -19.44
C ALA A 14 -38.36 -10.29 -19.55
N LEU A 15 -37.80 -10.19 -20.75
CA LEU A 15 -36.35 -10.19 -20.97
C LEU A 15 -35.67 -8.93 -20.41
N ALA A 16 -36.30 -7.75 -20.56
CA ALA A 16 -35.81 -6.49 -19.99
C ALA A 16 -35.76 -6.53 -18.45
N SER A 17 -36.72 -7.23 -17.82
CA SER A 17 -36.79 -7.39 -16.36
C SER A 17 -35.68 -8.32 -15.82
N VAL A 18 -35.35 -9.39 -16.54
CA VAL A 18 -34.28 -10.33 -16.17
C VAL A 18 -32.88 -9.68 -16.29
N VAL A 19 -32.66 -8.84 -17.31
CA VAL A 19 -31.39 -8.10 -17.49
C VAL A 19 -31.23 -6.97 -16.47
N GLY A 20 -32.32 -6.26 -16.14
CA GLY A 20 -32.33 -5.20 -15.12
C GLY A 20 -32.01 -5.70 -13.70
N VAL A 21 -32.62 -6.82 -13.29
CA VAL A 21 -32.39 -7.42 -11.97
C VAL A 21 -31.00 -8.02 -11.84
N GLY A 22 -30.45 -8.65 -12.89
CA GLY A 22 -29.09 -9.19 -12.89
C GLY A 22 -28.01 -8.11 -12.67
N SER A 23 -28.22 -6.92 -13.23
CA SER A 23 -27.32 -5.77 -13.09
C SER A 23 -27.35 -5.16 -11.68
N VAL A 24 -28.52 -5.14 -11.03
CA VAL A 24 -28.68 -4.67 -9.65
C VAL A 24 -28.07 -5.66 -8.65
N LEU A 25 -28.27 -6.97 -8.85
CA LEU A 25 -27.70 -8.01 -7.97
C LEU A 25 -26.16 -8.09 -8.07
N ALA A 26 -25.57 -7.73 -9.21
CA ALA A 26 -24.11 -7.62 -9.33
C ALA A 26 -23.54 -6.44 -8.52
N ARG A 27 -24.27 -5.32 -8.41
CA ARG A 27 -23.87 -4.17 -7.58
C ARG A 27 -23.96 -4.43 -6.08
N LEU A 28 -24.81 -5.36 -5.65
CA LEU A 28 -24.98 -5.70 -4.23
C LEU A 28 -23.93 -6.71 -3.70
N ARG A 29 -23.15 -7.34 -4.58
CA ARG A 29 -22.19 -8.41 -4.21
C ARG A 29 -20.77 -7.91 -3.89
N GLY A 30 -20.49 -6.63 -4.07
CA GLY A 30 -19.25 -6.00 -3.62
C GLY A 30 -19.59 -4.78 -2.79
N GLY A 31 -19.23 -4.77 -1.51
CA GLY A 31 -19.18 -3.51 -0.76
C GLY A 31 -18.35 -2.47 -1.52
N ASP A 32 -18.53 -1.18 -1.21
CA ASP A 32 -17.68 -0.15 -1.79
C ASP A 32 -16.21 -0.56 -1.63
N ALA A 33 -15.49 -0.73 -2.75
CA ALA A 33 -14.16 -1.31 -2.78
C ALA A 33 -13.14 -0.47 -1.99
N LEU A 34 -13.38 0.84 -1.86
CA LEU A 34 -12.50 1.80 -1.19
C LEU A 34 -13.34 2.78 -0.34
N PRO A 35 -13.97 2.32 0.75
CA PRO A 35 -14.99 3.10 1.48
C PRO A 35 -14.39 4.25 2.30
N SER A 36 -13.09 4.19 2.61
CA SER A 36 -12.35 5.27 3.29
C SER A 36 -11.69 6.27 2.34
N TRP A 37 -11.92 6.13 1.03
CA TRP A 37 -11.34 7.02 0.02
C TRP A 37 -12.37 8.03 -0.45
N ASN A 38 -12.01 9.31 -0.41
CA ASN A 38 -12.82 10.36 -1.03
C ASN A 38 -12.96 10.12 -2.54
N ASP A 39 -14.10 10.50 -3.09
CA ASP A 39 -14.29 10.53 -4.53
C ASP A 39 -13.39 11.59 -5.17
N GLY A 40 -12.45 11.12 -5.99
CA GLY A 40 -11.39 11.97 -6.52
C GLY A 40 -10.53 11.26 -7.57
N PRO A 41 -9.58 11.99 -8.17
CA PRO A 41 -8.73 11.45 -9.24
C PRO A 41 -7.94 10.21 -8.79
N SER A 42 -7.41 10.19 -7.56
CA SER A 42 -6.63 9.06 -7.05
C SER A 42 -7.45 7.78 -6.91
N ARG A 43 -8.64 7.86 -6.29
CA ARG A 43 -9.56 6.72 -6.13
C ARG A 43 -9.94 6.13 -7.50
N ARG A 44 -10.30 7.00 -8.46
CA ARG A 44 -10.64 6.58 -9.84
C ARG A 44 -9.46 5.91 -10.53
N ALA A 45 -8.27 6.51 -10.48
CA ALA A 45 -7.07 5.96 -11.10
C ALA A 45 -6.73 4.56 -10.58
N ILE A 46 -6.82 4.33 -9.26
CA ILE A 46 -6.58 3.01 -8.66
C ILE A 46 -7.61 1.99 -9.18
N LEU A 47 -8.90 2.32 -9.14
CA LEU A 47 -9.96 1.40 -9.56
C LEU A 47 -9.89 1.08 -11.06
N ASP A 48 -9.62 2.08 -11.90
CA ASP A 48 -9.50 1.90 -13.34
C ASP A 48 -8.25 1.10 -13.71
N PHE A 49 -7.11 1.37 -13.06
CA PHE A 49 -5.90 0.58 -13.23
C PHE A 49 -6.12 -0.89 -12.84
N VAL A 50 -6.64 -1.15 -11.64
CA VAL A 50 -6.92 -2.51 -11.17
C VAL A 50 -7.89 -3.22 -12.11
N ARG A 51 -8.96 -2.55 -12.57
CA ARG A 51 -9.91 -3.12 -13.54
C ARG A 51 -9.21 -3.49 -14.84
N ALA A 52 -8.39 -2.59 -15.40
CA ALA A 52 -7.71 -2.78 -16.67
C ALA A 52 -6.72 -3.96 -16.63
N VAL A 53 -5.92 -4.09 -15.56
CA VAL A 53 -4.91 -5.16 -15.44
C VAL A 53 -5.49 -6.51 -15.00
N THR A 54 -6.72 -6.55 -14.50
CA THR A 54 -7.37 -7.79 -14.02
C THR A 54 -8.43 -8.34 -14.98
N ALA A 55 -8.98 -7.52 -15.88
CA ALA A 55 -9.99 -7.94 -16.85
C ALA A 55 -9.38 -8.84 -17.94
N ARG A 56 -9.85 -10.10 -18.03
CA ARG A 56 -9.42 -11.02 -19.09
C ARG A 56 -9.82 -10.47 -20.46
N GLY A 57 -8.89 -10.46 -21.41
CA GLY A 57 -9.08 -9.88 -22.74
C GLY A 57 -8.77 -8.38 -22.83
N SER A 58 -8.47 -7.71 -21.72
CA SER A 58 -7.89 -6.36 -21.75
C SER A 58 -6.52 -6.38 -22.42
N SER A 59 -6.21 -5.35 -23.21
CA SER A 59 -4.88 -5.17 -23.83
C SER A 59 -3.77 -4.97 -22.78
N THR A 60 -4.13 -4.59 -21.55
CA THR A 60 -3.20 -4.40 -20.42
C THR A 60 -3.32 -5.49 -19.35
N TYR A 61 -3.98 -6.62 -19.66
CA TYR A 61 -4.15 -7.71 -18.71
C TYR A 61 -2.80 -8.24 -18.19
N VAL A 62 -2.68 -8.34 -16.87
CA VAL A 62 -1.51 -8.90 -16.17
C VAL A 62 -1.92 -10.22 -15.51
N ARG A 63 -1.14 -11.28 -15.72
CA ARG A 63 -1.40 -12.59 -15.07
C ARG A 63 -1.29 -12.45 -13.55
N PRO A 64 -2.09 -13.19 -12.76
CA PRO A 64 -2.09 -13.06 -11.30
C PRO A 64 -0.69 -13.12 -10.65
N ALA A 65 0.18 -14.02 -11.12
CA ALA A 65 1.53 -14.18 -10.59
C ALA A 65 2.44 -12.94 -10.78
N ASP A 66 2.10 -12.08 -11.75
CA ASP A 66 2.90 -10.90 -12.12
C ASP A 66 2.31 -9.61 -11.51
N ARG A 67 1.23 -9.70 -10.69
CA ARG A 67 0.55 -8.55 -10.07
C ARG A 67 1.22 -8.15 -8.76
N ILE A 68 2.38 -7.53 -8.86
CA ILE A 68 3.17 -7.10 -7.71
C ILE A 68 3.01 -5.57 -7.53
N ALA A 69 2.60 -5.14 -6.34
CA ALA A 69 2.55 -3.73 -5.94
C ALA A 69 3.50 -3.52 -4.77
N VAL A 70 4.27 -2.43 -4.80
CA VAL A 70 5.21 -2.04 -3.74
C VAL A 70 4.73 -0.75 -3.09
N PHE A 71 4.79 -0.70 -1.77
CA PHE A 71 4.44 0.47 -0.98
C PHE A 71 5.65 0.83 -0.12
N ASP A 72 5.96 2.11 -0.04
CA ASP A 72 6.82 2.60 1.03
C ASP A 72 6.08 2.50 2.36
N ASN A 73 6.80 2.58 3.47
CA ASN A 73 6.25 2.42 4.81
C ASN A 73 6.04 3.78 5.50
N ASP A 74 7.13 4.49 5.78
CA ASP A 74 7.14 5.78 6.48
C ASP A 74 6.45 6.85 5.60
N GLY A 75 5.48 7.58 6.16
CA GLY A 75 4.70 8.60 5.43
C GLY A 75 3.69 8.05 4.42
N THR A 76 3.69 6.75 4.12
CA THR A 76 2.77 6.10 3.16
C THR A 76 1.76 5.20 3.86
N LEU A 77 2.22 4.19 4.61
CA LEU A 77 1.35 3.26 5.33
C LEU A 77 1.09 3.72 6.77
N TRP A 78 2.00 4.51 7.34
CA TRP A 78 1.85 5.09 8.68
C TRP A 78 2.53 6.46 8.80
N SER A 79 2.24 7.16 9.90
CA SER A 79 2.80 8.49 10.15
C SER A 79 4.31 8.42 10.47
N GLU A 80 5.07 9.29 9.84
CA GLU A 80 6.50 9.52 10.14
C GLU A 80 6.75 10.81 10.95
N MET A 81 5.68 11.58 11.22
CA MET A 81 5.75 12.82 11.98
C MET A 81 5.37 12.61 13.44
N PRO A 82 6.01 13.32 14.39
CA PRO A 82 7.11 14.29 14.22
C PRO A 82 8.50 13.63 14.11
N ILE A 83 8.61 12.34 14.42
CA ILE A 83 9.82 11.53 14.27
C ILE A 83 9.41 10.14 13.76
N PRO A 84 10.22 9.49 12.90
CA PRO A 84 9.93 8.14 12.44
C PRO A 84 9.84 7.14 13.59
N VAL A 85 8.94 6.16 13.48
CA VAL A 85 8.68 5.15 14.52
C VAL A 85 9.97 4.41 14.91
N GLN A 86 10.79 4.04 13.92
CA GLN A 86 12.05 3.34 14.17
C GLN A 86 13.07 4.22 14.91
N ALA A 87 13.12 5.52 14.62
CA ALA A 87 14.00 6.46 15.30
C ALA A 87 13.61 6.61 16.77
N ALA A 88 12.31 6.74 17.06
CA ALA A 88 11.80 6.77 18.43
C ALA A 88 12.21 5.51 19.21
N PHE A 89 11.99 4.33 18.62
CA PHE A 89 12.39 3.05 19.21
C PHE A 89 13.90 2.99 19.50
N ILE A 90 14.75 3.40 18.55
CA ILE A 90 16.20 3.39 18.72
C ILE A 90 16.61 4.30 19.89
N VAL A 91 16.03 5.49 20.00
CA VAL A 91 16.30 6.42 21.11
C VAL A 91 15.95 5.76 22.45
N ASP A 92 14.80 5.10 22.55
CA ASP A 92 14.38 4.42 23.78
C ASP A 92 15.31 3.25 24.14
N ARG A 93 15.71 2.44 23.15
CA ARG A 93 16.68 1.36 23.36
C ARG A 93 18.05 1.87 23.77
N LEU A 94 18.51 2.96 23.16
CA LEU A 94 19.77 3.59 23.53
C LEU A 94 19.74 4.13 24.97
N ARG A 95 18.62 4.72 25.41
CA ARG A 95 18.46 5.16 26.81
C ARG A 95 18.49 3.98 27.78
N ALA A 96 17.80 2.89 27.45
CA ALA A 96 17.78 1.69 28.30
C ALA A 96 19.15 1.02 28.41
N LEU A 97 19.93 1.02 27.33
CA LEU A 97 21.27 0.43 27.28
C LEU A 97 22.38 1.39 27.72
N ALA A 98 22.10 2.69 27.86
CA ALA A 98 23.10 3.69 28.21
C ALA A 98 23.97 3.32 29.44
N PRO A 99 23.43 2.72 30.52
CA PRO A 99 24.25 2.34 31.68
C PRO A 99 25.25 1.20 31.40
N SER A 100 24.96 0.32 30.42
CA SER A 100 25.80 -0.84 30.11
C SER A 100 26.76 -0.62 28.95
N ILE A 101 26.69 0.54 28.27
CA ILE A 101 27.59 0.90 27.18
C ILE A 101 28.90 1.45 27.76
N PRO A 102 30.06 0.82 27.49
CA PRO A 102 31.35 1.33 27.93
C PRO A 102 31.59 2.75 27.42
N SER A 103 32.15 3.65 28.22
CA SER A 103 32.36 5.06 27.87
C SER A 103 33.57 5.30 26.94
N THR A 104 33.96 4.32 26.12
CA THR A 104 35.18 4.45 25.31
C THR A 104 34.97 5.39 24.10
N PRO A 105 36.05 6.00 23.58
CA PRO A 105 36.00 6.88 22.41
C PRO A 105 35.43 6.24 21.13
N CYS A 106 35.29 4.91 21.07
CA CYS A 106 34.66 4.19 19.96
C CYS A 106 33.30 3.55 20.31
N ALA A 107 32.90 3.48 21.59
CA ALA A 107 31.74 2.69 22.02
C ALA A 107 30.37 3.38 21.89
N SER A 108 30.26 4.58 21.32
CA SER A 108 28.97 5.27 21.27
C SER A 108 28.57 5.74 19.87
N PRO A 109 27.49 5.21 19.26
CA PRO A 109 26.83 5.86 18.14
C PRO A 109 26.27 7.24 18.53
N THR A 110 25.93 7.42 19.82
CA THR A 110 25.32 8.64 20.37
C THR A 110 26.21 9.88 20.26
N ARG A 111 27.54 9.76 20.37
CA ARG A 111 28.47 10.91 20.20
C ARG A 111 28.61 11.38 18.74
N ARG A 112 28.31 10.55 17.73
CA ARG A 112 28.37 10.97 16.32
C ARG A 112 27.15 11.75 15.87
N LEU A 113 25.99 11.53 16.49
CA LEU A 113 24.76 12.26 16.15
C LEU A 113 24.76 13.71 16.67
N SER A 114 25.52 14.03 17.72
CA SER A 114 25.61 15.38 18.27
C SER A 114 26.56 16.32 17.50
N LYS A 115 27.37 15.79 16.58
CA LYS A 115 28.27 16.58 15.72
C LYS A 115 28.13 16.10 14.29
N ALA A 116 27.08 16.58 13.62
CA ALA A 116 26.94 16.46 12.18
C ALA A 116 28.04 17.27 11.47
N THR A 117 29.22 16.67 11.36
CA THR A 117 30.22 17.05 10.38
C THR A 117 30.73 15.74 9.81
N TRP A 118 30.19 15.39 8.64
CA TRP A 118 30.57 14.21 7.86
C TRP A 118 31.94 14.48 7.20
N THR A 119 32.99 14.69 8.01
CA THR A 119 34.36 14.73 7.53
C THR A 119 35.02 13.38 7.74
N ARG A 120 35.66 12.93 6.67
CA ARG A 120 36.35 11.65 6.50
C ARG A 120 37.26 11.33 7.70
N SER A 121 37.05 10.14 8.26
CA SER A 121 38.08 9.22 8.77
C SER A 121 39.19 9.80 9.69
N ARG A 122 38.97 9.69 11.00
CA ARG A 122 39.99 9.07 11.86
C ARG A 122 39.44 7.71 12.29
N ALA A 123 40.00 6.66 11.71
CA ALA A 123 39.60 5.28 11.90
C ALA A 123 39.80 4.88 13.37
N CYS A 124 38.79 4.22 13.94
CA CYS A 124 39.03 3.35 15.08
C CYS A 124 39.88 2.18 14.52
N PRO A 125 41.05 1.86 15.07
CA PRO A 125 41.78 0.68 14.63
C PRO A 125 40.93 -0.52 15.04
N ILE A 126 40.27 -1.14 14.06
CA ILE A 126 39.75 -2.48 14.20
C ILE A 126 40.99 -3.36 14.33
N THR A 127 41.47 -3.58 15.54
CA THR A 127 42.49 -4.60 15.78
C THR A 127 41.85 -5.93 15.46
N ARG A 128 42.15 -6.39 14.25
CA ARG A 128 41.90 -7.74 13.78
C ARG A 128 42.71 -8.68 14.68
N SER A 129 42.10 -9.20 15.74
CA SER A 129 42.60 -10.40 16.42
C SER A 129 41.59 -11.52 16.24
N VAL A 130 41.55 -12.05 15.02
CA VAL A 130 41.22 -13.46 14.85
C VAL A 130 42.52 -14.19 15.19
N ARG A 131 42.56 -14.87 16.32
CA ARG A 131 43.46 -15.98 16.58
C ARG A 131 42.59 -17.18 16.90
#